data_AF-A0A1M7MFF7-F1
#
_entry.id   AF-A0A1M7MFF7-F1
#
_cell.length_a   1.000
_cell.length_b   1.000
_cell.length_c   1.000
_cell.angle_alpha   90.00
_cell.angle_beta   90.00
_cell.angle_gamma   90.00
#
_symmetry.space_group_name_H-M   'P 1'
#
loop_
_entity.id
_entity.type
_entity.pdbx_description
1 polymer ?
#
loop_
_entity_poly.entity_id
_entity_poly.type
_entity_poly.pdbx_seq_one_letter_code
_entity_poly.pdbx_strand_id
1 'polypeptide(L)'
;MKPVSQETGVIIISNANLSARLIEYLSHELSDWPQVAWLMIRQSATLEDEWLDAENRLFDAHRVSECEISQLLGAIPKTCYLLDVEASHPAHLAWLGSVCGHKMHFLELIRPEEQMPSSNSPQAQVEEILAATRFLMRCYLQEHYLSPD
;
A
#
# COMPACT_ATOMS: atom_id res chain seq x y z
N MET A 1 1.97 -6.41 12.89
CA MET A 1 2.39 -6.17 11.49
C MET A 1 3.06 -7.42 10.97
N LYS A 2 2.66 -7.88 9.79
CA LYS A 2 3.26 -9.05 9.14
C LYS A 2 4.49 -8.60 8.34
N PRO A 3 5.67 -9.21 8.53
CA PRO A 3 6.89 -8.80 7.85
C PRO A 3 6.77 -9.06 6.34
N VAL A 4 7.36 -8.17 5.54
CA VAL A 4 7.47 -8.35 4.09
C VAL A 4 8.49 -9.45 3.79
N SER A 5 8.18 -10.29 2.81
CA SER A 5 9.03 -11.38 2.33
C SER A 5 9.17 -11.32 0.80
N GLN A 6 10.07 -12.14 0.23
CA GLN A 6 10.20 -12.28 -1.23
C GLN A 6 8.94 -12.85 -1.91
N GLU A 7 8.05 -13.49 -1.13
CA GLU A 7 6.79 -14.07 -1.62
C GLU A 7 5.60 -13.11 -1.45
N THR A 8 5.84 -11.90 -0.94
CA THR A 8 4.78 -10.90 -0.75
C THR A 8 4.33 -10.39 -2.12
N GLY A 9 3.08 -10.73 -2.48
CA GLY A 9 2.46 -10.31 -3.73
C GLY A 9 1.67 -9.00 -3.62
N VAL A 10 1.16 -8.68 -2.42
CA VAL A 10 0.41 -7.44 -2.18
C VAL A 10 0.83 -6.82 -0.85
N ILE A 11 1.12 -5.52 -0.86
CA ILE A 11 1.35 -4.73 0.35
C ILE A 11 0.24 -3.69 0.46
N ILE A 12 -0.56 -3.81 1.52
CA ILE A 12 -1.55 -2.77 1.85
C ILE A 12 -0.80 -1.61 2.49
N ILE A 13 -0.91 -0.44 1.89
CA ILE A 13 -0.35 0.80 2.41
C ILE A 13 -1.48 1.66 2.95
N SER A 14 -1.29 2.21 4.14
CA SER A 14 -2.25 3.13 4.75
C SER A 14 -1.56 4.34 5.33
N ASN A 15 -2.12 5.52 5.09
CA ASN A 15 -1.81 6.71 5.88
C ASN A 15 -2.60 6.67 7.21
N ALA A 16 -2.15 7.38 8.24
CA ALA A 16 -2.49 7.18 9.67
C ALA A 16 -3.97 7.32 10.11
N ASN A 17 -4.95 7.42 9.19
CA ASN A 17 -6.35 7.71 9.49
C ASN A 17 -7.30 6.49 9.50
N LEU A 18 -6.78 5.27 9.47
CA LEU A 18 -7.63 4.09 9.63
C LEU A 18 -8.01 3.86 11.10
N SER A 19 -9.29 3.60 11.36
CA SER A 19 -9.78 3.35 12.72
C SER A 19 -9.12 2.11 13.34
N ALA A 20 -8.87 2.13 14.65
CA ALA A 20 -8.26 1.00 15.35
C ALA A 20 -9.03 -0.32 15.15
N ARG A 21 -10.37 -0.25 15.10
CA ARG A 21 -11.25 -1.40 14.84
C ARG A 21 -11.02 -1.98 13.44
N LEU A 22 -10.86 -1.14 12.42
CA LEU A 22 -10.61 -1.61 11.04
C LEU A 22 -9.22 -2.26 10.93
N ILE A 23 -8.22 -1.70 11.60
CA ILE A 23 -6.87 -2.29 11.69
C ILE A 23 -6.94 -3.66 12.38
N GLU A 24 -7.68 -3.78 13.48
CA GLU A 24 -7.85 -5.04 14.21
C GLU A 24 -8.49 -6.12 13.34
N TYR A 25 -9.59 -5.81 12.66
CA TYR A 25 -10.24 -6.77 11.76
C TYR A 25 -9.35 -7.18 10.59
N LEU A 26 -8.69 -6.23 9.93
CA LEU A 26 -7.80 -6.58 8.82
C LEU A 26 -6.59 -7.39 9.29
N SER A 27 -6.04 -7.08 10.47
CA SER A 27 -4.96 -7.87 11.05
C SER A 27 -5.40 -9.30 11.35
N HIS A 28 -6.65 -9.51 11.78
CA HIS A 28 -7.22 -10.84 11.98
C HIS A 28 -7.38 -11.57 10.65
N GLU A 29 -8.07 -10.97 9.68
CA GLU A 29 -8.42 -11.60 8.39
C GLU A 29 -7.19 -11.89 7.50
N LEU A 30 -6.17 -11.02 7.54
CA LEU A 30 -4.96 -11.17 6.71
C LEU A 30 -3.89 -12.06 7.34
N SER A 31 -4.07 -12.48 8.59
CA SER A 31 -3.08 -13.27 9.32
C SER A 31 -2.69 -14.55 8.55
N ASP A 32 -3.69 -15.20 7.95
CA ASP A 32 -3.56 -16.45 7.19
C ASP A 32 -3.11 -16.27 5.73
N TRP A 33 -2.83 -15.04 5.27
CA TRP A 33 -2.51 -14.77 3.86
C TRP A 33 -1.01 -14.51 3.70
N PRO A 34 -0.16 -15.54 3.50
CA PRO A 34 1.31 -15.40 3.53
C PRO A 34 1.86 -14.40 2.52
N GLN A 35 1.16 -14.17 1.41
CA GLN A 35 1.57 -13.24 0.35
C GLN A 35 1.11 -11.79 0.59
N VAL A 36 0.41 -11.50 1.69
CA VAL A 36 -0.01 -10.12 2.02
C VAL A 36 0.81 -9.57 3.17
N ALA A 37 1.27 -8.33 3.02
CA ALA A 37 1.85 -7.54 4.10
C ALA A 37 1.11 -6.20 4.27
N TRP A 38 1.38 -5.53 5.39
CA TRP A 38 0.80 -4.22 5.69
C TRP A 38 1.91 -3.24 6.06
N LEU A 39 1.92 -2.08 5.42
CA LEU A 39 2.80 -0.97 5.73
C LEU A 39 2.00 0.29 6.09
N MET A 40 2.22 0.81 7.31
CA MET A 40 1.60 2.05 7.75
C MET A 40 2.58 3.21 7.61
N ILE A 41 2.19 4.23 6.85
CA ILE A 41 2.99 5.45 6.62
C ILE A 41 2.41 6.56 7.51
N ARG A 42 3.13 6.96 8.56
CA ARG A 42 2.62 7.93 9.56
C ARG A 42 2.99 9.38 9.28
N GLN A 43 4.01 9.61 8.44
CA GLN A 43 4.57 10.93 8.14
C GLN A 43 4.79 11.07 6.63
N SER A 44 3.74 10.83 5.84
CA SER A 44 3.84 10.76 4.37
C SER A 44 4.45 12.03 3.76
N ALA A 45 4.02 13.21 4.19
CA ALA A 45 4.53 14.48 3.69
C ALA A 45 6.03 14.65 3.97
N THR A 46 6.48 14.35 5.19
CA THR A 46 7.91 14.43 5.55
C THR A 46 8.74 13.45 4.72
N LEU A 47 8.25 12.22 4.52
CA LEU A 47 8.95 11.22 3.70
C LEU A 47 8.98 11.61 2.22
N GLU A 48 7.93 12.26 1.71
CA GLU A 48 7.89 12.78 0.34
C GLU A 48 8.89 13.91 0.16
N ASP A 49 8.91 14.88 1.08
CA ASP A 49 9.86 15.99 1.07
C ASP A 49 11.31 15.49 1.11
N GLU A 50 11.62 14.55 2.00
CA GLU A 50 12.96 13.94 2.09
C GLU A 50 13.37 13.21 0.81
N TRP A 51 12.41 12.52 0.17
CA TRP A 51 12.66 11.85 -1.11
C TRP A 51 12.89 12.84 -2.24
N LEU A 52 12.07 13.87 -2.38
CA LEU A 52 12.23 14.91 -3.39
C LEU A 52 13.57 15.64 -3.23
N ASP A 53 13.94 15.97 -1.99
CA ASP A 53 15.25 16.57 -1.67
C ASP A 53 16.41 15.66 -2.07
N ALA A 54 16.27 14.35 -1.85
CA ALA A 54 17.27 13.39 -2.24
C ALA A 54 17.37 13.25 -3.77
N GLU A 55 16.25 13.13 -4.49
CA GLU A 55 16.22 13.10 -5.96
C GLU A 55 16.87 14.35 -6.57
N ASN A 56 16.57 15.54 -6.04
CA ASN A 56 17.16 16.79 -6.48
C ASN A 56 18.69 16.80 -6.35
N ARG A 57 19.24 16.22 -5.27
CA ARG A 57 20.71 16.12 -5.09
C ARG A 57 21.37 15.14 -6.06
N LEU A 58 20.63 14.17 -6.60
CA LEU A 58 21.17 13.07 -7.41
C LEU A 58 21.08 13.32 -8.89
N PHE A 59 20.14 14.19 -9.31
CA PHE A 59 20.11 14.74 -10.65
C PHE A 59 21.50 15.28 -11.06
N ASP A 60 22.27 15.79 -10.09
CA ASP A 60 23.65 16.27 -10.28
C ASP A 60 24.73 15.17 -10.19
N ALA A 61 24.42 14.00 -9.63
CA ALA A 61 25.42 13.00 -9.21
C ALA A 61 25.26 11.57 -9.78
N HIS A 62 24.20 11.27 -10.56
CA HIS A 62 23.91 9.94 -11.12
C HIS A 62 23.95 8.79 -10.07
N ARG A 63 23.43 9.03 -8.87
CA ARG A 63 23.35 8.03 -7.80
C ARG A 63 21.90 7.70 -7.46
N VAL A 64 21.67 6.54 -6.85
CA VAL A 64 20.34 6.15 -6.34
C VAL A 64 20.05 6.91 -5.06
N SER A 65 18.78 7.29 -4.86
CA SER A 65 18.33 8.03 -3.68
C SER A 65 18.36 7.18 -2.43
N GLU A 66 19.25 7.54 -1.50
CA GLU A 66 19.39 6.91 -0.18
C GLU A 66 18.61 7.71 0.88
N CYS A 67 17.30 7.88 0.70
CA CYS A 67 16.40 8.35 1.77
C CYS A 67 15.65 7.17 2.42
N GLU A 68 15.01 7.43 3.57
CA GLU A 68 14.33 6.39 4.37
C GLU A 68 13.32 5.59 3.53
N ILE A 69 12.48 6.28 2.77
CA ILE A 69 11.44 5.62 1.97
C ILE A 69 12.01 4.80 0.80
N SER A 70 13.08 5.28 0.16
CA SER A 70 13.78 4.51 -0.88
C SER A 70 14.42 3.24 -0.33
N GLN A 71 14.98 3.28 0.89
CA GLN A 71 15.53 2.09 1.54
C GLN A 71 14.43 1.10 1.92
N LEU A 72 13.33 1.60 2.49
CA LEU A 72 12.18 0.78 2.86
C LEU A 72 11.54 0.09 1.66
N LEU A 73 11.27 0.85 0.59
CA LEU A 73 10.70 0.33 -0.65
C LEU A 73 11.74 -0.46 -1.48
N GLY A 74 13.04 -0.20 -1.31
CA GLY A 74 14.10 -0.98 -1.93
C GLY A 74 14.22 -2.40 -1.36
N ALA A 75 13.80 -2.60 -0.11
CA ALA A 75 13.85 -3.89 0.56
C ALA A 75 12.69 -4.84 0.20
N ILE A 76 11.66 -4.35 -0.50
CA ILE A 76 10.50 -5.14 -0.91
C ILE A 76 10.58 -5.56 -2.39
N PRO A 77 9.96 -6.69 -2.81
CA PRO A 77 10.02 -7.14 -4.19
C PRO A 77 9.34 -6.17 -5.16
N LYS A 78 10.00 -5.82 -6.27
CA LYS A 78 9.41 -4.98 -7.34
C LYS A 78 8.18 -5.59 -8.00
N THR A 79 8.03 -6.91 -7.86
CA THR A 79 6.94 -7.71 -8.40
C THR A 79 5.64 -7.60 -7.59
N CYS A 80 5.69 -7.06 -6.37
CA CYS A 80 4.50 -6.89 -5.56
C CYS A 80 3.67 -5.69 -6.04
N TYR A 81 2.36 -5.76 -5.78
CA TYR A 81 1.48 -4.61 -5.89
C TYR A 81 1.43 -3.85 -4.56
N LEU A 82 1.40 -2.53 -4.64
CA LEU A 82 1.10 -1.67 -3.50
C LEU A 82 -0.36 -1.24 -3.59
N LEU A 83 -1.16 -1.56 -2.58
CA LEU A 83 -2.56 -1.15 -2.47
C LEU A 83 -2.67 0.02 -1.49
N ASP A 84 -2.79 1.22 -2.01
CA ASP A 84 -3.03 2.43 -1.23
C ASP A 84 -4.49 2.49 -0.78
N VAL A 85 -4.72 2.40 0.53
CA VAL A 85 -6.04 2.45 1.16
C VAL A 85 -6.17 3.75 1.92
N GLU A 86 -6.97 4.67 1.38
CA GLU A 86 -7.21 5.97 1.98
C GLU A 86 -8.70 6.21 2.24
N ALA A 87 -9.00 6.86 3.36
CA ALA A 87 -10.36 7.27 3.74
C ALA A 87 -10.77 8.62 3.12
N SER A 88 -9.97 9.17 2.22
CA SER A 88 -10.20 10.50 1.66
C SER A 88 -9.45 10.70 0.34
N HIS A 89 -10.12 11.28 -0.65
CA HIS A 89 -9.44 11.93 -1.76
C HIS A 89 -8.66 13.18 -1.29
N PRO A 90 -7.46 13.48 -1.84
CA PRO A 90 -6.73 12.79 -2.91
C PRO A 90 -5.80 11.66 -2.42
N ALA A 91 -5.40 10.74 -3.32
CA ALA A 91 -4.44 9.66 -3.06
C ALA A 91 -3.06 10.21 -2.63
N HIS A 92 -2.87 10.45 -1.34
CA HIS A 92 -1.70 11.13 -0.77
C HIS A 92 -0.42 10.30 -0.86
N LEU A 93 -0.54 8.99 -1.15
CA LEU A 93 0.60 8.08 -1.25
C LEU A 93 0.93 7.68 -2.69
N ALA A 94 0.29 8.28 -3.71
CA ALA A 94 0.53 7.95 -5.12
C ALA A 94 2.01 8.09 -5.53
N TRP A 95 2.76 9.01 -4.92
CA TRP A 95 4.18 9.24 -5.18
C TRP A 95 5.07 8.04 -4.82
N LEU A 96 4.63 7.14 -3.92
CA LEU A 96 5.38 5.94 -3.53
C LEU A 96 5.68 5.00 -4.71
N GLY A 97 4.81 4.99 -5.73
CA GLY A 97 5.05 4.24 -6.96
C GLY A 97 6.28 4.74 -7.72
N SER A 98 6.55 6.04 -7.66
CA SER A 98 7.66 6.69 -8.36
C SER A 98 9.02 6.51 -7.68
N VAL A 99 9.05 6.32 -6.36
CA VAL A 99 10.29 6.15 -5.59
C VAL A 99 11.13 4.99 -6.11
N CYS A 100 10.45 3.89 -6.43
CA CYS A 100 11.07 2.60 -6.63
C CYS A 100 10.44 1.80 -7.78
N GLY A 101 9.48 2.37 -8.51
CA GLY A 101 8.84 1.75 -9.67
C GLY A 101 7.83 0.65 -9.34
N HIS A 102 7.24 0.65 -8.14
CA HIS A 102 6.23 -0.34 -7.78
C HIS A 102 4.89 -0.04 -8.48
N LYS A 103 4.16 -1.11 -8.83
CA LYS A 103 2.79 -0.99 -9.35
C LYS A 103 1.84 -0.60 -8.21
N MET A 104 1.35 0.63 -8.24
CA MET A 104 0.39 1.17 -7.28
C MET A 104 -1.06 0.94 -7.75
N HIS A 105 -1.92 0.56 -6.81
CA HIS A 105 -3.37 0.52 -6.95
C HIS A 105 -4.00 1.33 -5.82
N PHE A 106 -5.13 1.96 -6.09
CA PHE A 106 -5.78 2.85 -5.14
C PHE A 106 -7.18 2.31 -4.80
N LEU A 107 -7.52 2.36 -3.51
CA LEU A 107 -8.84 2.08 -2.98
C LEU A 107 -9.29 3.25 -2.10
N GLU A 108 -10.31 3.97 -2.58
CA GLU A 108 -10.97 5.02 -1.81
C GLU A 108 -12.05 4.41 -0.92
N LEU A 109 -11.89 4.54 0.40
CA LEU A 109 -12.94 4.18 1.33
C LEU A 109 -13.93 5.33 1.44
N ILE A 110 -15.21 5.04 1.25
CA ILE A 110 -16.26 6.07 1.30
C ILE A 110 -16.36 6.64 2.72
N ARG A 111 -16.42 7.98 2.82
CA ARG A 111 -16.50 8.66 4.10
C ARG A 111 -17.85 8.43 4.79
N PRO A 112 -17.87 8.38 6.14
CA PRO A 112 -19.12 8.33 6.90
C PRO A 112 -20.12 9.44 6.62
N GLU A 113 -19.63 10.60 6.20
CA GLU A 113 -20.40 11.83 6.04
C GLU A 113 -21.10 11.91 4.66
N GLU A 114 -20.58 11.17 3.68
CA GLU A 114 -21.03 11.18 2.28
C GLU A 114 -22.04 10.06 1.97
N GLN A 115 -22.40 9.26 2.99
CA GLN A 115 -23.26 8.08 2.88
C GLN A 115 -24.47 8.12 3.80
N MET A 116 -25.57 7.50 3.35
CA MET A 116 -26.74 7.23 4.21
C MET A 116 -26.32 6.39 5.43
N PRO A 117 -26.87 6.65 6.63
CA PRO A 117 -26.41 6.11 7.92
C PRO A 117 -26.42 4.57 8.06
N SER A 118 -27.01 3.84 7.11
CA SER A 118 -27.06 2.37 7.10
C SER A 118 -25.95 1.68 6.28
N SER A 119 -25.16 2.42 5.50
CA SER A 119 -24.18 1.83 4.56
C SER A 119 -22.74 1.83 5.05
N ASN A 120 -22.43 2.59 6.10
CA ASN A 120 -21.05 2.81 6.54
C ASN A 120 -20.65 1.95 7.75
N SER A 121 -20.82 0.64 7.64
CA SER A 121 -20.34 -0.27 8.68
C SER A 121 -18.84 -0.51 8.52
N PRO A 122 -18.04 -0.53 9.61
CA PRO A 122 -16.62 -0.91 9.55
C PRO A 122 -16.40 -2.27 8.87
N GLN A 123 -17.37 -3.18 8.96
CA GLN A 123 -17.33 -4.48 8.29
C GLN A 123 -17.35 -4.33 6.76
N ALA A 124 -18.16 -3.42 6.22
CA ALA A 124 -18.22 -3.20 4.78
C ALA A 124 -16.89 -2.67 4.23
N GLN A 125 -16.25 -1.74 4.94
CA GLN A 125 -14.92 -1.23 4.57
C GLN A 125 -13.85 -2.32 4.61
N VAL A 126 -13.89 -3.19 5.63
CA VAL A 126 -13.00 -4.35 5.73
C VAL A 126 -13.19 -5.28 4.53
N GLU A 127 -14.44 -5.64 4.20
CA GLU A 127 -14.72 -6.51 3.05
C GLU A 127 -14.27 -5.89 1.72
N GLU A 128 -14.38 -4.58 1.55
CA GLU A 128 -13.92 -3.87 0.35
C GLU A 128 -12.38 -3.96 0.21
N ILE A 129 -11.65 -3.72 1.30
CA ILE A 129 -10.18 -3.87 1.33
C ILE A 129 -9.78 -5.32 1.04
N LEU A 130 -10.47 -6.29 1.65
CA LEU A 130 -10.21 -7.71 1.42
C LEU A 130 -10.52 -8.12 -0.03
N ALA A 131 -11.59 -7.61 -0.62
CA ALA A 131 -11.96 -7.87 -2.01
C ALA A 131 -10.91 -7.32 -2.98
N ALA A 132 -10.48 -6.07 -2.79
CA ALA A 132 -9.40 -5.46 -3.58
C ALA A 132 -8.09 -6.25 -3.43
N THR A 133 -7.74 -6.65 -2.21
CA THR A 133 -6.53 -7.44 -1.93
C THR A 133 -6.60 -8.82 -2.60
N ARG A 134 -7.73 -9.52 -2.55
CA ARG A 134 -7.93 -10.81 -3.26
C ARG A 134 -7.79 -10.66 -4.76
N PHE A 135 -8.34 -9.59 -5.31
CA PHE A 135 -8.24 -9.30 -6.74
C PHE A 135 -6.78 -9.14 -7.16
N LEU A 136 -6.02 -8.29 -6.46
CA LEU A 136 -4.60 -8.07 -6.75
C LEU A 136 -3.76 -9.33 -6.52
N MET A 137 -4.07 -10.10 -5.48
CA MET A 137 -3.40 -11.38 -5.23
C MET A 137 -3.59 -12.35 -6.40
N ARG A 138 -4.81 -12.42 -6.95
CA ARG A 138 -5.08 -13.25 -8.13
C ARG A 138 -4.29 -12.76 -9.34
N CYS A 139 -4.21 -11.46 -9.58
CA CYS A 139 -3.38 -10.89 -10.65
C CYS A 139 -1.90 -11.25 -10.46
N TYR A 140 -1.39 -11.13 -9.22
CA TYR A 140 0.00 -11.45 -8.90
C TYR A 140 0.31 -12.92 -9.19
N LEU A 141 -0.56 -13.82 -8.72
CA LEU A 141 -0.41 -15.26 -8.94
C LEU A 141 -0.50 -15.62 -10.42
N GLN A 142 -1.35 -14.93 -11.18
CA GLN A 142 -1.44 -15.13 -12.63
C GLN A 142 -0.15 -14.71 -13.34
N GLU A 143 0.36 -13.51 -13.04
CA GLU A 143 1.59 -12.99 -13.63
C GLU A 143 2.81 -13.89 -13.32
N HIS A 144 2.89 -14.46 -12.12
CA HIS A 144 4.10 -15.13 -11.61
C HIS A 144 4.08 -16.66 -11.66
N TYR A 145 2.90 -17.30 -11.73
CA TYR A 145 2.79 -18.76 -11.66
C TYR A 145 1.93 -19.38 -12.77
N LEU A 146 1.18 -18.58 -13.56
CA LEU A 146 0.23 -19.10 -14.55
C LEU A 146 0.45 -18.56 -15.97
N SER A 147 1.39 -17.64 -16.18
CA SER A 147 1.80 -17.22 -17.53
C SER A 147 2.53 -18.37 -18.23
N PRO A 148 2.08 -18.84 -19.41
CA PRO A 148 2.84 -19.79 -20.21
C PRO A 148 4.04 -19.08 -20.84
N ASP A 149 5.21 -19.73 -20.81
CA ASP A 149 6.40 -19.35 -21.59
C ASP A 149 6.10 -19.30 -23.11
#